data_AF-A0AAP2DRS8-F1
#
_entry.id   AF-A0AAP2DRS8-F1
#
_cell.length_a   1.000
_cell.length_b   1.000
_cell.length_c   1.000
_cell.angle_alpha   90.00
_cell.angle_beta   90.00
_cell.angle_gamma   90.00
#
_symmetry.space_group_name_H-M   'P 1'
#
loop_
_entity.id
_entity.type
_entity.pdbx_description
1 polymer ?
#
loop_
_entity_poly.entity_id
_entity_poly.type
_entity_poly.pdbx_seq_one_letter_code
_entity_poly.pdbx_strand_id
1 'polypeptide(L)'
;MAYKSPFHFLPADTATTPVDPMVIQRAKKKLLAEFEIDDKGVAGFSKNDLLQWFDNLKPEELRFHKYIYDNKTLLEFLEHGKVTPGDWHAGLPDDASLQHFVLSRVQQQYDHLFAEAFRAADHKRIKELSRFSLPDIEKKGRYYYTGTLNLLTSYYHQLLQLTKDWDKAREPQVREFMSLPFLFIIPTLPPYFQAMRDEFAVTIIRFAAELCDDKFKQREFAQELANISRTLAPSASALSTIESVEKEKIFNEKSESSTASSSSSEGSSKKGCIAWVVAIFLLLNLLRILASALG
;
A
#
# COMPACT_ATOMS: atom_id res chain seq x y z
N MET A 1 0.97 17.84 0.92
CA MET A 1 0.16 18.57 1.91
C MET A 1 -1.28 18.24 1.65
N ALA A 2 -2.06 17.98 2.70
CA ALA A 2 -3.50 17.72 2.55
C ALA A 2 -4.19 18.96 1.99
N TYR A 3 -5.16 18.76 1.09
CA TYR A 3 -5.98 19.87 0.60
C TYR A 3 -6.70 20.52 1.78
N LYS A 4 -6.92 21.82 1.66
CA LYS A 4 -7.67 22.60 2.63
C LYS A 4 -8.57 23.57 1.90
N SER A 5 -9.85 23.57 2.23
CA SER A 5 -10.84 24.38 1.56
C SER A 5 -10.81 25.82 2.06
N PRO A 6 -10.87 26.78 1.15
CA PRO A 6 -10.84 28.19 1.53
C PRO A 6 -12.11 28.72 2.15
N PHE A 7 -13.22 28.04 1.89
CA PHE A 7 -14.53 28.38 2.42
C PHE A 7 -14.67 28.12 3.92
N HIS A 8 -13.65 27.55 4.57
CA HIS A 8 -13.54 27.59 6.04
C HIS A 8 -13.34 29.01 6.58
N PHE A 9 -12.79 29.92 5.77
CA PHE A 9 -12.44 31.27 6.21
C PHE A 9 -13.18 32.38 5.46
N LEU A 10 -13.79 32.05 4.33
CA LEU A 10 -14.61 33.00 3.60
C LEU A 10 -15.98 33.14 4.29
N PRO A 11 -16.57 34.35 4.32
CA PRO A 11 -17.92 34.54 4.84
C PRO A 11 -18.93 33.64 4.12
N ALA A 12 -19.90 33.08 4.83
CA ALA A 12 -20.91 32.17 4.25
C ALA A 12 -21.62 32.74 3.01
N ASP A 13 -21.79 34.07 2.96
CA ASP A 13 -22.47 34.80 1.87
C ASP A 13 -21.64 34.89 0.57
N THR A 14 -20.35 34.50 0.59
CA THR A 14 -19.54 34.37 -0.65
C THR A 14 -19.94 33.19 -1.52
N ALA A 15 -20.85 32.34 -1.04
CA ALA A 15 -21.27 31.13 -1.72
C ALA A 15 -22.18 31.33 -2.95
N THR A 16 -22.87 32.47 -3.04
CA THR A 16 -24.05 32.62 -3.92
C THR A 16 -23.86 33.56 -5.11
N THR A 17 -22.70 34.20 -5.24
CA THR A 17 -22.39 35.15 -6.34
C THR A 17 -20.99 34.86 -6.90
N PRO A 18 -20.68 35.30 -8.13
CA PRO A 18 -19.29 35.34 -8.59
C PRO A 18 -18.48 36.09 -7.53
N VAL A 19 -17.55 35.38 -6.89
CA VAL A 19 -16.83 35.89 -5.72
C VAL A 19 -16.01 37.09 -6.16
N ASP A 20 -16.42 38.27 -5.68
CA ASP A 20 -15.70 39.52 -5.93
C ASP A 20 -14.28 39.43 -5.33
N PRO A 21 -13.22 39.68 -6.11
CA PRO A 21 -11.84 39.73 -5.63
C PRO A 21 -11.65 40.61 -4.38
N MET A 22 -12.45 41.67 -4.21
CA MET A 22 -12.41 42.50 -3.01
C MET A 22 -12.83 41.75 -1.74
N VAL A 23 -13.73 40.78 -1.84
CA VAL A 23 -14.16 39.98 -0.69
C VAL A 23 -13.05 39.04 -0.24
N ILE A 24 -12.30 38.47 -1.18
CA ILE A 24 -11.12 37.64 -0.90
C ILE A 24 -10.05 38.47 -0.20
N GLN A 25 -9.77 39.70 -0.69
CA GLN A 25 -8.81 40.59 -0.04
C GLN A 25 -9.24 41.01 1.37
N ARG A 26 -10.55 41.26 1.59
CA ARG A 26 -11.08 41.56 2.93
C ARG A 26 -10.95 40.36 3.87
N ALA A 27 -11.25 39.16 3.39
CA ALA A 27 -11.06 37.94 4.16
C ALA A 27 -9.58 37.71 4.51
N LYS A 28 -8.66 37.94 3.56
CA LYS A 28 -7.20 37.89 3.79
C LYS A 28 -6.77 38.84 4.91
N LYS A 29 -7.19 40.10 4.82
CA LYS A 29 -6.86 41.12 5.84
C LYS A 29 -7.43 40.76 7.21
N LYS A 30 -8.68 40.27 7.25
CA LYS A 30 -9.32 39.87 8.50
C LYS A 30 -8.58 38.71 9.17
N LEU A 31 -8.24 37.66 8.42
CA LEU A 31 -7.51 36.52 8.95
C LEU A 31 -6.10 36.91 9.41
N LEU A 32 -5.37 37.72 8.63
CA LEU A 32 -4.05 38.19 9.07
C LEU A 32 -4.12 39.01 10.36
N ALA A 33 -5.16 39.82 10.53
CA ALA A 33 -5.40 40.52 11.79
C ALA A 33 -5.73 39.56 12.94
N GLU A 34 -6.50 38.49 12.70
CA GLU A 34 -6.77 37.45 13.70
C GLU A 34 -5.49 36.74 14.14
N PHE A 35 -4.57 36.43 13.22
CA PHE A 35 -3.25 35.85 13.54
C PHE A 35 -2.32 36.82 14.28
N GLU A 36 -2.44 38.12 14.09
CA GLU A 36 -1.66 39.11 14.84
C GLU A 36 -2.15 39.26 16.28
N ILE A 37 -3.40 38.85 16.55
CA ILE A 37 -4.02 38.92 17.88
C ILE A 37 -3.83 37.60 18.65
N ASP A 38 -3.87 36.46 17.96
CA ASP A 38 -3.61 35.13 18.53
C ASP A 38 -2.65 34.35 17.62
N ASP A 39 -1.41 34.17 18.07
CA ASP A 39 -0.39 33.39 17.36
C ASP A 39 -0.73 31.88 17.27
N LYS A 40 -1.81 31.45 17.94
CA LYS A 40 -2.31 30.08 17.83
C LYS A 40 -3.10 29.95 16.53
N GLY A 41 -2.59 29.09 15.64
CA GLY A 41 -3.14 28.88 14.31
C GLY A 41 -4.67 28.75 14.25
N VAL A 42 -5.29 29.47 13.32
CA VAL A 42 -6.74 29.43 13.11
C VAL A 42 -7.13 28.13 12.41
N ALA A 43 -8.05 27.36 13.00
CA ALA A 43 -8.57 26.11 12.45
C ALA A 43 -7.50 25.06 12.06
N GLY A 44 -6.32 25.09 12.71
CA GLY A 44 -5.22 24.18 12.43
C GLY A 44 -4.30 24.59 11.27
N PHE A 45 -4.35 25.86 10.85
CA PHE A 45 -3.50 26.41 9.79
C PHE A 45 -2.39 27.26 10.37
N SER A 46 -1.18 27.20 9.79
CA SER A 46 -0.16 28.20 10.06
C SER A 46 -0.43 29.49 9.26
N LYS A 47 0.11 30.61 9.74
CA LYS A 47 0.07 31.89 9.02
C LYS A 47 0.63 31.77 7.60
N ASN A 48 1.69 30.97 7.42
CA ASN A 48 2.33 30.79 6.13
C ASN A 48 1.46 29.98 5.15
N ASP A 49 0.75 28.96 5.63
CA ASP A 49 -0.16 28.16 4.80
C ASP A 49 -1.29 29.04 4.24
N LEU A 50 -1.82 29.95 5.06
CA LEU A 50 -2.86 30.89 4.65
C LEU A 50 -2.36 31.93 3.65
N LEU A 51 -1.16 32.47 3.85
CA LEU A 51 -0.56 33.42 2.91
C LEU A 51 -0.32 32.78 1.54
N GLN A 52 0.34 31.62 1.51
CA GLN A 52 0.53 30.86 0.28
C GLN A 52 -0.80 30.50 -0.37
N TRP A 53 -1.81 30.17 0.44
CA TRP A 53 -3.13 29.87 -0.08
C TRP A 53 -3.77 31.06 -0.79
N PHE A 54 -3.81 32.24 -0.16
CA PHE A 54 -4.37 33.45 -0.79
C PHE A 54 -3.59 33.88 -2.03
N ASP A 55 -2.28 33.69 -2.05
CA ASP A 55 -1.44 34.07 -3.18
C ASP A 55 -1.63 33.13 -4.38
N ASN A 56 -1.99 31.87 -4.13
CA ASN A 56 -2.24 30.86 -5.17
C ASN A 56 -3.71 30.80 -5.63
N LEU A 57 -4.64 31.46 -4.94
CA LEU A 57 -6.06 31.40 -5.23
C LEU A 57 -6.41 32.20 -6.48
N LYS A 58 -6.77 31.50 -7.55
CA LYS A 58 -7.24 32.13 -8.78
C LYS A 58 -8.76 32.37 -8.74
N PRO A 59 -9.25 33.56 -9.14
CA PRO A 59 -10.68 33.87 -9.15
C PRO A 59 -11.53 32.83 -9.90
N GLU A 60 -11.04 32.32 -11.02
CA GLU A 60 -11.70 31.32 -11.85
C GLU A 60 -11.83 29.93 -11.19
N GLU A 61 -10.99 29.62 -10.19
CA GLU A 61 -10.97 28.34 -9.47
C GLU A 61 -11.86 28.36 -8.22
N LEU A 62 -12.35 29.53 -7.79
CA LEU A 62 -13.21 29.67 -6.60
C LEU A 62 -14.47 28.84 -6.67
N ARG A 63 -15.10 28.78 -7.85
CA ARG A 63 -16.28 27.93 -8.08
C ARG A 63 -15.96 26.44 -7.89
N PHE A 64 -14.74 26.02 -8.18
CA PHE A 64 -14.31 24.63 -7.99
C PHE A 64 -14.05 24.33 -6.51
N HIS A 65 -13.39 25.24 -5.80
CA HIS A 65 -13.23 25.15 -4.36
C HIS A 65 -14.58 25.13 -3.62
N LYS A 66 -15.55 25.91 -4.11
CA LYS A 66 -16.91 25.95 -3.57
C LYS A 66 -17.61 24.61 -3.76
N TYR A 67 -17.52 24.05 -4.97
CA TYR A 67 -18.05 22.71 -5.26
C TYR A 67 -17.48 21.66 -4.28
N ILE A 68 -16.16 21.65 -4.08
CA ILE A 68 -15.52 20.76 -3.11
C ILE A 68 -16.05 20.98 -1.70
N TYR A 69 -16.22 22.24 -1.27
CA TYR A 69 -16.71 22.56 0.06
C TYR A 69 -18.14 22.12 0.33
N ASP A 70 -19.00 22.18 -0.70
CA ASP A 70 -20.40 21.77 -0.60
C ASP A 70 -20.54 20.25 -0.62
N ASN A 71 -19.66 19.55 -1.32
CA ASN A 71 -19.56 18.10 -1.30
C ASN A 71 -18.81 17.61 -0.05
N LYS A 72 -19.55 17.41 1.06
CA LYS A 72 -18.96 17.05 2.37
C LYS A 72 -18.13 15.77 2.35
N THR A 73 -18.54 14.76 1.59
CA THR A 73 -17.78 13.50 1.43
C THR A 73 -16.43 13.74 0.78
N LEU A 74 -16.41 14.50 -0.33
CA LEU A 74 -15.18 14.86 -1.03
C LEU A 74 -14.28 15.73 -0.15
N LEU A 75 -14.85 16.72 0.54
CA LEU A 75 -14.12 17.60 1.44
C LEU A 75 -13.45 16.80 2.58
N GLU A 76 -14.19 15.93 3.25
CA GLU A 76 -13.68 15.16 4.38
C GLU A 76 -12.53 14.22 3.95
N PHE A 77 -12.65 13.62 2.76
CA PHE A 77 -11.56 12.84 2.18
C PHE A 77 -10.34 13.71 1.86
N LEU A 78 -10.52 14.85 1.21
CA LEU A 78 -9.42 15.72 0.79
C LEU A 78 -8.67 16.36 1.98
N GLU A 79 -9.38 16.71 3.06
CA GLU A 79 -8.79 17.41 4.21
C GLU A 79 -8.28 16.50 5.32
N HIS A 80 -8.91 15.33 5.49
CA HIS A 80 -8.65 14.42 6.61
C HIS A 80 -8.35 12.99 6.17
N GLY A 81 -8.48 12.68 4.88
CA GLY A 81 -8.30 11.33 4.34
C GLY A 81 -9.40 10.34 4.72
N LYS A 82 -10.49 10.77 5.35
CA LYS A 82 -11.52 9.81 5.78
C LYS A 82 -12.28 9.26 4.57
N VAL A 83 -12.43 7.94 4.58
CA VAL A 83 -13.17 7.20 3.55
C VAL A 83 -14.60 7.04 4.05
N THR A 84 -15.47 7.96 3.65
CA THR A 84 -16.89 7.91 4.00
C THR A 84 -17.66 7.15 2.91
N PRO A 85 -18.60 6.26 3.25
CA PRO A 85 -19.42 5.56 2.25
C PRO A 85 -20.19 6.55 1.36
N GLY A 86 -20.15 6.33 0.04
CA GLY A 86 -20.88 7.12 -0.94
C GLY A 86 -20.03 7.48 -2.16
N ASP A 87 -20.70 7.61 -3.31
CA ASP A 87 -20.05 8.07 -4.53
C ASP A 87 -19.90 9.59 -4.50
N TRP A 88 -18.78 10.07 -3.96
CA TRP A 88 -18.45 11.50 -3.93
C TRP A 88 -18.43 12.14 -5.33
N HIS A 89 -18.27 11.32 -6.37
CA HIS A 89 -18.29 11.73 -7.77
C HIS A 89 -19.69 11.62 -8.41
N ALA A 90 -20.68 11.04 -7.72
CA ALA A 90 -22.08 11.08 -8.17
C ALA A 90 -22.57 12.53 -8.08
N GLY A 91 -22.75 13.16 -9.24
CA GLY A 91 -23.08 14.58 -9.35
C GLY A 91 -21.89 15.50 -9.68
N LEU A 92 -20.72 14.94 -10.01
CA LEU A 92 -19.63 15.73 -10.59
C LEU A 92 -20.09 16.29 -11.94
N PRO A 93 -20.14 17.63 -12.11
CA PRO A 93 -20.57 18.24 -13.37
C PRO A 93 -19.69 17.80 -14.55
N ASP A 94 -20.25 17.80 -15.75
CA ASP A 94 -19.53 17.53 -17.02
C ASP A 94 -18.55 18.65 -17.43
N ASP A 95 -18.21 19.55 -16.51
CA ASP A 95 -17.16 20.56 -16.72
C ASP A 95 -15.78 19.89 -16.59
N ALA A 96 -15.13 19.65 -17.72
CA ALA A 96 -13.80 19.04 -17.79
C ALA A 96 -12.74 19.77 -16.93
N SER A 97 -12.85 21.09 -16.77
CA SER A 97 -11.92 21.87 -15.95
C SER A 97 -12.14 21.58 -14.46
N LEU A 98 -13.40 21.53 -14.02
CA LEU A 98 -13.75 21.15 -12.66
C LEU A 98 -13.34 19.71 -12.36
N GLN A 99 -13.61 18.78 -13.29
CA GLN A 99 -13.23 17.38 -13.14
C GLN A 99 -11.71 17.25 -12.98
N HIS A 100 -10.93 17.89 -13.85
CA HIS A 100 -9.47 17.89 -13.73
C HIS A 100 -8.99 18.49 -12.39
N PHE A 101 -9.59 19.59 -11.96
CA PHE A 101 -9.27 20.26 -10.70
C PHE A 101 -9.54 19.39 -9.46
N VAL A 102 -10.66 18.67 -9.45
CA VAL A 102 -11.04 17.77 -8.35
C VAL A 102 -10.19 16.50 -8.39
N LEU A 103 -10.07 15.86 -9.56
CA LEU A 103 -9.37 14.59 -9.72
C LEU A 103 -7.89 14.70 -9.39
N SER A 104 -7.22 15.77 -9.79
CA SER A 104 -5.81 15.98 -9.46
C SER A 104 -5.57 16.00 -7.94
N ARG A 105 -6.46 16.63 -7.16
CA ARG A 105 -6.37 16.68 -5.69
C ARG A 105 -6.72 15.35 -5.05
N VAL A 106 -7.78 14.69 -5.52
CA VAL A 106 -8.17 13.36 -5.05
C VAL A 106 -7.02 12.37 -5.28
N GLN A 107 -6.42 12.39 -6.47
CA GLN A 107 -5.29 11.55 -6.82
C GLN A 107 -4.10 11.79 -5.89
N GLN A 108 -3.68 13.05 -5.69
CA GLN A 108 -2.57 13.38 -4.82
C GLN A 108 -2.80 12.91 -3.37
N GLN A 109 -3.99 13.18 -2.83
CA GLN A 109 -4.33 12.79 -1.47
C GLN A 109 -4.43 11.27 -1.33
N TYR A 110 -5.05 10.60 -2.32
CA TYR A 110 -5.19 9.15 -2.33
C TYR A 110 -3.84 8.44 -2.39
N ASP A 111 -2.97 8.84 -3.33
CA ASP A 111 -1.63 8.26 -3.47
C ASP A 111 -0.81 8.43 -2.19
N HIS A 112 -0.87 9.62 -1.57
CA HIS A 112 -0.21 9.87 -0.30
C HIS A 112 -0.70 8.92 0.80
N LEU A 113 -2.02 8.85 1.03
CA LEU A 113 -2.62 8.02 2.07
C LEU A 113 -2.39 6.53 1.83
N PHE A 114 -2.45 6.09 0.58
CA PHE A 114 -2.24 4.70 0.22
C PHE A 114 -0.77 4.30 0.41
N ALA A 115 0.17 5.14 -0.03
CA ALA A 115 1.60 4.91 0.17
C ALA A 115 1.99 4.94 1.67
N GLU A 116 1.37 5.82 2.46
CA GLU A 116 1.54 5.86 3.91
C GLU A 116 1.04 4.57 4.58
N ALA A 117 -0.18 4.14 4.25
CA ALA A 117 -0.77 2.89 4.76
C ALA A 117 0.07 1.67 4.36
N PHE A 118 0.58 1.64 3.12
CA PHE A 118 1.49 0.62 2.64
C PHE A 118 2.81 0.59 3.44
N ARG A 119 3.43 1.75 3.65
CA ARG A 119 4.67 1.86 4.44
C ARG A 119 4.48 1.42 5.89
N ALA A 120 3.34 1.74 6.48
CA ALA A 120 2.98 1.37 7.85
C ALA A 120 2.51 -0.10 7.98
N ALA A 121 2.40 -0.84 6.87
CA ALA A 121 1.79 -2.17 6.82
C ALA A 121 0.37 -2.22 7.44
N ASP A 122 -0.42 -1.16 7.25
CA ASP A 122 -1.79 -1.07 7.75
C ASP A 122 -2.80 -1.71 6.77
N HIS A 123 -3.03 -3.01 6.96
CA HIS A 123 -3.97 -3.80 6.16
C HIS A 123 -5.39 -3.25 6.17
N LYS A 124 -5.87 -2.80 7.34
CA LYS A 124 -7.22 -2.30 7.50
C LYS A 124 -7.38 -1.05 6.64
N ARG A 125 -6.41 -0.14 6.74
CA ARG A 125 -6.42 1.11 6.01
C ARG A 125 -6.31 0.93 4.51
N ILE A 126 -5.46 0.02 4.03
CA ILE A 126 -5.41 -0.32 2.59
C ILE A 126 -6.74 -0.86 2.10
N LYS A 127 -7.40 -1.74 2.87
CA LYS A 127 -8.71 -2.29 2.50
C LYS A 127 -9.80 -1.23 2.46
N GLU A 128 -9.77 -0.28 3.40
CA GLU A 128 -10.66 0.88 3.39
C GLU A 128 -10.42 1.75 2.15
N LEU A 129 -9.18 2.14 1.88
CA LEU A 129 -8.82 2.96 0.71
C LEU A 129 -9.11 2.25 -0.61
N SER A 130 -8.97 0.93 -0.68
CA SER A 130 -9.27 0.14 -1.88
C SER A 130 -10.78 0.11 -2.20
N ARG A 131 -11.64 0.41 -1.22
CA ARG A 131 -13.09 0.54 -1.41
C ARG A 131 -13.51 1.95 -1.80
N PHE A 132 -12.60 2.93 -1.71
CA PHE A 132 -12.91 4.28 -2.11
C PHE A 132 -13.11 4.33 -3.62
N SER A 133 -14.29 4.78 -4.04
CA SER A 133 -14.69 4.79 -5.45
C SER A 133 -13.86 5.82 -6.22
N LEU A 134 -12.93 5.35 -7.05
CA LEU A 134 -12.06 6.19 -7.87
C LEU A 134 -12.40 6.02 -9.36
N PRO A 135 -12.61 7.12 -10.09
CA PRO A 135 -12.91 7.04 -11.50
C PRO A 135 -11.70 6.58 -12.30
N ASP A 136 -11.96 5.74 -13.31
CA ASP A 136 -10.96 5.17 -14.21
C ASP A 136 -9.78 4.44 -13.54
N ILE A 137 -9.94 3.92 -12.31
CA ILE A 137 -8.82 3.34 -11.55
C ILE A 137 -8.09 2.21 -12.30
N GLU A 138 -8.80 1.44 -13.12
CA GLU A 138 -8.21 0.37 -13.92
C GLU A 138 -7.29 0.90 -15.04
N LYS A 139 -7.68 2.01 -15.69
CA LYS A 139 -6.92 2.62 -16.79
C LYS A 139 -5.84 3.56 -16.29
N LYS A 140 -6.09 4.23 -15.17
CA LYS A 140 -5.28 5.32 -14.60
C LYS A 140 -4.63 4.93 -13.27
N GLY A 141 -4.61 3.65 -12.89
CA GLY A 141 -4.09 3.18 -11.61
C GLY A 141 -2.69 3.70 -11.29
N ARG A 142 -1.81 3.82 -12.30
CA ARG A 142 -0.45 4.36 -12.12
C ARG A 142 -0.44 5.71 -11.40
N TYR A 143 -1.40 6.57 -11.72
CA TYR A 143 -1.51 7.92 -11.17
C TYR A 143 -1.97 7.92 -9.72
N TYR A 144 -2.83 6.97 -9.32
CA TYR A 144 -3.34 6.83 -7.96
C TYR A 144 -2.39 6.09 -7.02
N TYR A 145 -1.43 5.35 -7.58
CA TYR A 145 -0.53 4.46 -6.83
C TYR A 145 0.95 4.78 -7.04
N THR A 146 1.30 5.97 -7.53
CA THR A 146 2.69 6.32 -7.87
C THR A 146 3.64 6.13 -6.68
N GLY A 147 3.31 6.63 -5.50
CA GLY A 147 4.12 6.48 -4.29
C GLY A 147 4.31 5.02 -3.88
N THR A 148 3.24 4.23 -3.97
CA THR A 148 3.28 2.79 -3.62
C THR A 148 4.07 1.98 -4.63
N LEU A 149 3.91 2.28 -5.93
CA LEU A 149 4.70 1.67 -7.00
C LEU A 149 6.19 1.96 -6.81
N ASN A 150 6.56 3.20 -6.51
CA ASN A 150 7.96 3.55 -6.27
C ASN A 150 8.56 2.76 -5.09
N LEU A 151 7.81 2.58 -4.00
CA LEU A 151 8.23 1.77 -2.86
C LEU A 151 8.38 0.29 -3.25
N LEU A 152 7.38 -0.29 -3.92
CA LEU A 152 7.43 -1.68 -4.37
C LEU A 152 8.58 -1.94 -5.34
N THR A 153 8.81 -1.05 -6.30
CA THR A 153 9.94 -1.14 -7.23
C THR A 153 11.27 -1.06 -6.51
N SER A 154 11.40 -0.20 -5.49
CA SER A 154 12.60 -0.15 -4.66
C SER A 154 12.85 -1.48 -3.93
N TYR A 155 11.82 -2.06 -3.30
CA TYR A 155 11.92 -3.36 -2.65
C TYR A 155 12.23 -4.49 -3.64
N TYR A 156 11.63 -4.45 -4.83
CA TYR A 156 11.90 -5.43 -5.88
C TYR A 156 13.36 -5.37 -6.34
N HIS A 157 13.92 -4.18 -6.52
CA HIS A 157 15.33 -4.02 -6.84
C HIS A 157 16.26 -4.52 -5.72
N GLN A 158 15.90 -4.30 -4.45
CA GLN A 158 16.64 -4.87 -3.32
C GLN A 158 16.60 -6.40 -3.34
N LEU A 159 15.44 -7.00 -3.61
CA LEU A 159 15.32 -8.45 -3.79
C LEU A 159 16.22 -8.95 -4.93
N LEU A 160 16.19 -8.31 -6.10
CA LEU A 160 17.05 -8.67 -7.23
C LEU A 160 18.55 -8.51 -6.94
N GLN A 161 18.93 -7.56 -6.09
CA GLN A 161 20.32 -7.43 -5.63
C GLN A 161 20.69 -8.57 -4.70
N LEU A 162 19.82 -8.92 -3.75
CA LEU A 162 20.02 -10.06 -2.85
C LEU A 162 20.17 -11.38 -3.61
N THR A 163 19.39 -11.59 -4.69
CA THR A 163 19.54 -12.79 -5.51
C THR A 163 20.86 -12.82 -6.28
N LYS A 164 21.33 -11.67 -6.80
CA LYS A 164 22.57 -11.59 -7.58
C LYS A 164 23.83 -11.72 -6.72
N ASP A 165 23.81 -11.13 -5.54
CA ASP A 165 24.93 -11.15 -4.61
C ASP A 165 24.79 -12.28 -3.59
N TRP A 166 24.00 -13.33 -3.86
CA TRP A 166 23.73 -14.41 -2.91
C TRP A 166 25.02 -15.05 -2.37
N ASP A 167 26.01 -15.31 -3.21
CA ASP A 167 27.32 -15.84 -2.79
C ASP A 167 28.01 -14.99 -1.70
N LYS A 168 27.61 -13.72 -1.57
CA LYS A 168 28.08 -12.76 -0.58
C LYS A 168 27.02 -12.43 0.48
N ALA A 169 25.74 -12.59 0.17
CA ALA A 169 24.62 -12.30 1.05
C ALA A 169 24.53 -13.39 2.12
N ARG A 170 24.48 -12.98 3.39
CA ARG A 170 24.33 -13.95 4.48
C ARG A 170 22.86 -14.23 4.70
N GLU A 171 22.51 -15.49 4.98
CA GLU A 171 21.14 -15.90 5.34
C GLU A 171 20.41 -14.94 6.29
N PRO A 172 21.04 -14.37 7.35
CA PRO A 172 20.42 -13.35 8.19
C PRO A 172 19.88 -12.12 7.42
N GLN A 173 20.59 -11.62 6.40
CA GLN A 173 20.17 -10.45 5.62
C GLN A 173 18.93 -10.77 4.79
N VAL A 174 18.89 -11.99 4.24
CA VAL A 174 17.73 -12.46 3.48
C VAL A 174 16.55 -12.68 4.41
N ARG A 175 16.75 -13.30 5.58
CA ARG A 175 15.69 -13.46 6.59
C ARG A 175 15.16 -12.11 7.05
N GLU A 176 16.03 -11.13 7.28
CA GLU A 176 15.64 -9.76 7.63
C GLU A 176 14.75 -9.17 6.53
N PHE A 177 15.18 -9.23 5.27
CA PHE A 177 14.38 -8.74 4.15
C PHE A 177 13.02 -9.47 4.03
N MET A 178 13.02 -10.80 4.19
CA MET A 178 11.82 -11.63 4.06
C MET A 178 10.87 -11.50 5.26
N SER A 179 11.37 -11.00 6.38
CA SER A 179 10.57 -10.65 7.55
C SER A 179 9.94 -9.25 7.46
N LEU A 180 10.26 -8.48 6.42
CA LEU A 180 9.76 -7.11 6.31
C LEU A 180 8.22 -7.11 6.21
N PRO A 181 7.53 -6.26 6.98
CA PRO A 181 6.07 -6.23 7.04
C PRO A 181 5.37 -6.07 5.68
N PHE A 182 6.04 -5.45 4.70
CA PHE A 182 5.45 -5.19 3.38
C PHE A 182 5.13 -6.49 2.61
N LEU A 183 5.89 -7.58 2.80
CA LEU A 183 5.61 -8.84 2.08
C LEU A 183 4.24 -9.41 2.46
N PHE A 184 3.83 -9.20 3.71
CA PHE A 184 2.52 -9.65 4.19
C PHE A 184 1.38 -8.78 3.66
N ILE A 185 1.66 -7.52 3.28
CA ILE A 185 0.63 -6.59 2.80
C ILE A 185 0.40 -6.65 1.28
N ILE A 186 1.40 -7.09 0.51
CA ILE A 186 1.30 -7.31 -0.93
C ILE A 186 0.04 -8.08 -1.37
N PRO A 187 -0.36 -9.20 -0.72
CA PRO A 187 -1.57 -9.95 -1.08
C PRO A 187 -2.87 -9.15 -0.93
N THR A 188 -2.86 -8.11 -0.08
CA THR A 188 -4.02 -7.26 0.17
C THR A 188 -4.12 -6.07 -0.78
N LEU A 189 -3.13 -5.89 -1.65
CA LEU A 189 -3.15 -4.84 -2.65
C LEU A 189 -4.23 -5.08 -3.71
N PRO A 190 -4.78 -4.00 -4.31
CA PRO A 190 -5.75 -4.09 -5.38
C PRO A 190 -5.31 -4.96 -6.56
N PRO A 191 -6.26 -5.48 -7.38
CA PRO A 191 -5.96 -6.23 -8.60
C PRO A 191 -4.97 -5.56 -9.55
N TYR A 192 -4.93 -4.22 -9.56
CA TYR A 192 -3.95 -3.43 -10.31
C TYR A 192 -2.49 -3.89 -10.10
N PHE A 193 -2.15 -4.37 -8.91
CA PHE A 193 -0.79 -4.83 -8.56
C PHE A 193 -0.52 -6.30 -8.87
N GLN A 194 -1.37 -7.00 -9.64
CA GLN A 194 -1.19 -8.43 -9.92
C GLN A 194 0.14 -8.74 -10.61
N ALA A 195 0.55 -7.93 -11.60
CA ALA A 195 1.83 -8.14 -12.28
C ALA A 195 3.02 -8.08 -11.32
N MET A 196 3.02 -7.10 -10.40
CA MET A 196 4.05 -6.99 -9.36
C MET A 196 4.03 -8.19 -8.41
N ARG A 197 2.84 -8.66 -7.99
CA ARG A 197 2.70 -9.87 -7.17
C ARG A 197 3.36 -11.08 -7.83
N ASP A 198 3.10 -11.27 -9.12
CA ASP A 198 3.66 -12.36 -9.91
C ASP A 198 5.20 -12.24 -9.99
N GLU A 199 5.74 -11.05 -10.27
CA GLU A 199 7.19 -10.82 -10.34
C GLU A 199 7.91 -11.10 -9.01
N PHE A 200 7.34 -10.63 -7.88
CA PHE A 200 7.87 -10.93 -6.55
C PHE A 200 7.83 -12.43 -6.27
N ALA A 201 6.69 -13.08 -6.49
CA ALA A 201 6.52 -14.51 -6.19
C ALA A 201 7.48 -15.38 -7.01
N VAL A 202 7.60 -15.11 -8.32
CA VAL A 202 8.52 -15.83 -9.22
C VAL A 202 9.98 -15.58 -8.85
N THR A 203 10.34 -14.36 -8.46
CA THR A 203 11.71 -14.05 -8.05
C THR A 203 12.07 -14.74 -6.73
N ILE A 204 11.17 -14.73 -5.75
CA ILE A 204 11.37 -15.40 -4.46
C ILE A 204 11.52 -16.92 -4.65
N ILE A 205 10.72 -17.56 -5.50
CA ILE A 205 10.85 -19.02 -5.69
C ILE A 205 12.11 -19.41 -6.44
N ARG A 206 12.53 -18.62 -7.45
CA ARG A 206 13.79 -18.88 -8.16
C ARG A 206 14.98 -18.79 -7.20
N PHE A 207 14.96 -17.77 -6.36
CA PHE A 207 15.93 -17.62 -5.31
C PHE A 207 15.89 -18.77 -4.30
N ALA A 208 14.70 -19.21 -3.87
CA ALA A 208 14.55 -20.40 -3.03
C ALA A 208 15.14 -21.67 -3.68
N ALA A 209 15.02 -21.81 -4.99
CA ALA A 209 15.58 -22.94 -5.72
C ALA A 209 17.11 -22.89 -5.79
N GLU A 210 17.70 -21.70 -5.98
CA GLU A 210 19.15 -21.49 -5.93
C GLU A 210 19.72 -21.86 -4.55
N LEU A 211 18.99 -21.57 -3.46
CA LEU A 211 19.38 -21.96 -2.10
C LEU A 211 19.36 -23.48 -1.86
N CYS A 212 18.56 -24.23 -2.61
CA CYS A 212 18.52 -25.69 -2.51
C CYS A 212 19.70 -26.34 -3.23
N ASP A 213 20.14 -25.79 -4.37
CA ASP A 213 21.26 -26.31 -5.16
C ASP A 213 22.60 -26.25 -4.38
N ASP A 214 22.72 -25.35 -3.40
CA ASP A 214 23.95 -25.12 -2.63
C ASP A 214 24.01 -25.97 -1.34
N LYS A 215 24.46 -27.23 -1.48
CA LYS A 215 24.88 -28.16 -0.41
C LYS A 215 24.06 -28.11 0.90
N PHE A 216 22.83 -28.63 0.86
CA PHE A 216 22.07 -29.24 1.97
C PHE A 216 21.82 -28.46 3.28
N LYS A 217 22.34 -27.25 3.50
CA LYS A 217 22.23 -26.57 4.80
C LYS A 217 21.06 -25.59 4.94
N GLN A 218 20.35 -25.25 3.85
CA GLN A 218 19.31 -24.22 3.87
C GLN A 218 17.96 -24.66 3.32
N ARG A 219 17.72 -25.98 3.24
CA ARG A 219 16.45 -26.52 2.73
C ARG A 219 15.22 -26.02 3.49
N GLU A 220 15.31 -25.90 4.82
CA GLU A 220 14.22 -25.36 5.64
C GLU A 220 13.92 -23.90 5.27
N PHE A 221 14.97 -23.11 5.02
CA PHE A 221 14.82 -21.72 4.61
C PHE A 221 14.27 -21.58 3.20
N ALA A 222 14.74 -22.40 2.25
CA ALA A 222 14.18 -22.45 0.89
C ALA A 222 12.67 -22.82 0.91
N GLN A 223 12.26 -23.75 1.78
CA GLN A 223 10.84 -24.06 1.97
C GLN A 223 10.05 -22.89 2.55
N GLU A 224 10.62 -22.15 3.49
CA GLU A 224 10.01 -20.93 4.03
C GLU A 224 9.79 -19.89 2.93
N LEU A 225 10.79 -19.64 2.09
CA LEU A 225 10.67 -18.72 0.94
C LEU A 225 9.65 -19.19 -0.09
N ALA A 226 9.61 -20.50 -0.37
CA ALA A 226 8.61 -21.09 -1.26
C ALA A 226 7.19 -20.98 -0.69
N ASN A 227 7.03 -20.97 0.63
CA ASN A 227 5.74 -20.67 1.25
C ASN A 227 5.40 -19.19 1.10
N ILE A 228 6.35 -18.29 1.36
CA ILE A 228 6.17 -16.84 1.18
C ILE A 228 5.73 -16.52 -0.25
N SER A 229 6.39 -17.07 -1.27
CA SER A 229 6.03 -16.81 -2.69
C SER A 229 4.58 -17.15 -3.01
N ARG A 230 4.03 -18.25 -2.45
CA ARG A 230 2.62 -18.61 -2.60
C ARG A 230 1.68 -17.67 -1.85
N THR A 231 2.08 -17.21 -0.66
CA THR A 231 1.23 -16.31 0.14
C THR A 231 1.02 -14.94 -0.52
N LEU A 232 1.87 -14.55 -1.49
CA LEU A 232 1.73 -13.31 -2.27
C LEU A 232 0.49 -13.26 -3.17
N ALA A 233 -0.32 -14.31 -3.20
CA ALA A 233 -1.48 -14.46 -4.08
C ALA A 233 -1.15 -14.21 -5.58
N PRO A 234 -0.15 -14.94 -6.13
CA PRO A 234 0.19 -14.85 -7.54
C PRO A 234 -0.94 -15.38 -8.44
N SER A 235 -0.93 -14.98 -9.70
CA SER A 235 -1.87 -15.45 -10.72
C SER A 235 -1.68 -16.94 -11.01
N ALA A 236 -2.67 -17.57 -11.66
CA ALA A 236 -2.56 -18.98 -12.04
C ALA A 236 -1.34 -19.28 -12.94
N SER A 237 -0.95 -18.33 -13.79
CA SER A 237 0.24 -18.44 -14.65
C SER A 237 1.53 -18.39 -13.83
N ALA A 238 1.62 -17.51 -12.84
CA ALA A 238 2.76 -17.45 -11.94
C ALA A 238 2.81 -18.68 -11.01
N LEU A 239 1.66 -19.19 -10.55
CA LEU A 239 1.58 -20.43 -9.76
C LEU A 239 2.13 -21.65 -10.52
N SER A 240 1.79 -21.83 -11.80
CA SER A 240 2.33 -22.94 -12.59
C SER A 240 3.86 -22.85 -12.75
N THR A 241 4.38 -21.63 -12.88
CA THR A 241 5.84 -21.36 -12.90
C THR A 241 6.47 -21.68 -11.54
N ILE A 242 5.83 -21.33 -10.44
CA ILE A 242 6.29 -21.66 -9.08
C ILE A 242 6.34 -23.19 -8.92
N GLU A 243 5.28 -23.90 -9.29
CA GLU A 243 5.21 -25.36 -9.19
C GLU A 243 6.25 -26.06 -10.06
N SER A 244 6.55 -25.55 -11.26
CA SER A 244 7.58 -26.15 -12.13
C SER A 244 8.96 -26.00 -11.51
N VAL A 245 9.30 -24.80 -11.02
CA VAL A 245 10.59 -24.52 -10.36
C VAL A 245 10.77 -25.39 -9.11
N GLU A 246 9.72 -25.57 -8.32
CA GLU A 246 9.77 -26.42 -7.12
C GLU A 246 10.01 -27.89 -7.44
N LYS A 247 9.30 -28.43 -8.43
CA LYS A 247 9.44 -29.84 -8.84
C LYS A 247 10.84 -30.10 -9.36
N GLU A 248 11.35 -29.23 -10.22
CA GLU A 248 12.67 -29.40 -10.84
C GLU A 248 13.81 -29.35 -9.83
N LYS A 249 13.78 -28.41 -8.88
CA LYS A 249 14.95 -28.09 -8.04
C LYS A 249 14.81 -28.39 -6.55
N ILE A 250 13.60 -28.30 -5.97
CA ILE A 250 13.41 -28.39 -4.51
C ILE A 250 13.00 -29.80 -4.05
N PHE A 251 12.30 -30.54 -4.92
CA PHE A 251 11.74 -31.86 -4.58
C PHE A 251 12.44 -33.06 -5.23
N ASN A 252 13.12 -32.91 -6.37
CA ASN A 252 13.71 -34.05 -7.10
C ASN A 252 14.94 -34.69 -6.44
N GLU A 253 15.67 -34.02 -5.55
CA GLU A 253 16.84 -34.61 -4.87
C GLU A 253 16.50 -35.78 -3.93
N LYS A 254 15.21 -36.01 -3.60
CA LYS A 254 14.82 -37.14 -2.76
C LYS A 254 14.85 -38.50 -3.50
N SER A 255 15.01 -38.50 -4.84
CA SER A 255 14.91 -39.70 -5.67
C SER A 255 16.25 -40.31 -6.08
N GLU A 256 17.37 -39.62 -5.91
CA GLU A 256 18.69 -40.13 -6.39
C GLU A 256 19.57 -40.73 -5.28
N SER A 257 19.13 -40.73 -4.01
CA SER A 257 19.90 -41.26 -2.87
C SER A 257 19.54 -42.69 -2.43
N SER A 258 18.65 -43.39 -3.14
CA SER A 258 18.18 -44.73 -2.74
C SER A 258 18.66 -45.88 -3.63
N THR A 259 19.95 -45.88 -3.99
CA THR A 259 20.60 -47.06 -4.58
C THR A 259 22.06 -47.19 -4.12
N ALA A 260 22.31 -47.20 -2.81
CA ALA A 260 23.52 -47.80 -2.25
C ALA A 260 23.33 -48.22 -0.79
N SER A 261 23.38 -49.55 -0.59
CA SER A 261 23.83 -50.27 0.60
C SER A 261 23.12 -50.04 1.95
N SER A 262 22.48 -51.13 2.37
CA SER A 262 22.25 -51.59 3.74
C SER A 262 23.34 -51.24 4.76
N SER A 263 22.96 -50.68 5.90
CA SER A 263 23.21 -51.30 7.21
C SER A 263 22.40 -50.60 8.31
N SER A 264 21.94 -51.42 9.24
CA SER A 264 21.16 -51.12 10.43
C SER A 264 21.88 -50.20 11.42
N SER A 265 21.16 -49.23 12.00
CA SER A 265 21.20 -48.99 13.46
C SER A 265 19.98 -48.20 13.93
N GLU A 266 19.47 -48.63 15.07
CA GLU A 266 18.34 -48.08 15.82
C GLU A 266 18.64 -46.68 16.39
N GLY A 267 17.60 -45.90 16.68
CA GLY A 267 17.62 -45.03 17.87
C GLY A 267 17.19 -43.56 17.71
N SER A 268 15.99 -43.30 18.23
CA SER A 268 15.56 -42.05 18.89
C SER A 268 14.86 -40.93 18.08
N SER A 269 13.55 -40.87 18.32
CA SER A 269 12.77 -39.68 18.72
C SER A 269 13.02 -38.35 17.98
N LYS A 270 12.59 -38.24 16.72
CA LYS A 270 12.33 -36.94 16.05
C LYS A 270 10.87 -36.70 15.64
N LYS A 271 9.99 -37.68 15.89
CA LYS A 271 8.56 -37.57 15.53
C LYS A 271 7.76 -36.66 16.48
N GLY A 272 8.29 -36.35 17.67
CA GLY A 272 7.66 -35.46 18.64
C GLY A 272 7.71 -33.97 18.27
N CYS A 273 8.84 -33.47 17.74
CA CYS A 273 8.99 -32.04 17.43
C CYS A 273 8.15 -31.59 16.23
N ILE A 274 8.01 -32.43 15.20
CA ILE A 274 7.23 -32.08 14.00
C ILE A 274 5.74 -31.96 14.35
N ALA A 275 5.22 -32.83 15.23
CA ALA A 275 3.84 -32.75 15.69
C ALA A 275 3.55 -31.45 16.47
N TRP A 276 4.50 -30.98 17.28
CA TRP A 276 4.35 -29.74 18.04
C TRP A 276 4.39 -28.48 17.17
N VAL A 277 5.25 -28.43 16.15
CA VAL A 277 5.31 -27.29 15.23
C VAL A 277 4.02 -27.17 14.41
N VAL A 278 3.48 -28.30 13.93
CA VAL A 278 2.20 -28.32 13.20
C VAL A 278 1.03 -27.91 14.11
N ALA A 279 1.03 -28.35 15.37
CA ALA A 279 -0.01 -27.96 16.33
C ALA A 279 0.01 -26.46 16.65
N ILE A 280 1.19 -25.86 16.83
CA ILE A 280 1.34 -24.41 17.07
C ILE A 280 0.86 -23.63 15.84
N PHE A 281 1.21 -24.08 14.63
CA PHE A 281 0.80 -23.40 13.40
C PHE A 281 -0.73 -23.43 13.18
N LEU A 282 -1.38 -24.56 13.49
CA LEU A 282 -2.83 -24.67 13.43
C LEU A 282 -3.53 -23.80 14.49
N LEU A 283 -2.95 -23.71 15.69
CA LEU A 283 -3.52 -22.91 16.79
C LEU A 283 -3.41 -21.40 16.51
N LEU A 284 -2.32 -20.96 15.90
CA LEU A 284 -2.16 -19.57 15.43
C LEU A 284 -3.14 -19.22 14.30
N ASN A 285 -3.39 -20.16 13.37
CA ASN A 285 -4.38 -19.94 12.31
C ASN A 285 -5.82 -19.89 12.86
N LEU A 286 -6.15 -20.73 13.84
CA LEU A 286 -7.45 -20.69 14.53
C LEU A 286 -7.68 -19.38 15.29
N LEU A 287 -6.65 -18.87 15.99
CA LEU A 287 -6.71 -17.57 16.66
C LEU A 287 -6.90 -16.42 15.65
N ARG A 288 -6.27 -16.51 14.46
CA ARG A 288 -6.43 -15.53 13.40
C ARG A 288 -7.86 -15.51 12.84
N ILE A 289 -8.47 -16.68 12.66
CA ILE A 289 -9.86 -16.80 12.22
C ILE A 289 -10.82 -16.27 13.28
N LEU A 290 -10.63 -16.61 14.56
CA LEU A 290 -11.45 -16.11 15.67
C LEU A 290 -11.35 -14.59 15.83
N ALA A 291 -10.15 -14.02 15.72
CA ALA A 291 -9.95 -12.57 15.75
C ALA A 291 -10.65 -11.85 14.58
N SER A 292 -10.76 -12.50 13.41
CA SER A 292 -11.49 -11.96 12.26
C SER A 292 -13.01 -12.08 12.36
N ALA A 293 -13.53 -12.93 13.25
CA ALA A 293 -14.96 -13.12 13.46
C ALA A 293 -15.55 -12.23 14.57
N LEU A 294 -14.69 -11.62 15.40
CA LEU A 294 -15.06 -10.82 16.58
C LEU A 294 -14.91 -9.30 16.40
N GLY A 295 -14.47 -8.83 15.22
CA GLY A 295 -14.32 -7.42 14.89
C GLY A 295 -14.88 -7.08 13.51
#